data_AF-A0A654CBB1-F1
#
_entry.id   AF-A0A654CBB1-F1
#
_cell.length_a   1.000
_cell.length_b   1.000
_cell.length_c   1.000
_cell.angle_alpha   90.00
_cell.angle_beta   90.00
_cell.angle_gamma   90.00
#
_symmetry.space_group_name_H-M   'P 1'
#
loop_
_entity.id
_entity.type
_entity.pdbx_description
1 polymer ?
#
loop_
_entity_poly.entity_id
_entity_poly.type
_entity_poly.pdbx_seq_one_letter_code
_entity_poly.pdbx_strand_id
1 'polypeptide(L)'
;MISAQKGFDGLELLVDTASGKIKGAVIFEDKATDDPRTTIRDKVWPESAALELGESENVLVSEVVGLLATRPDIDSDAAIERVLWDDVRRYRISITVGDTHASEQGRRRLFDGYDTVASGEAHRRRAETLHVLNLRAWMQTLAEEAIAAIHDEVKKYV
;
A
#
# COMPACT_ATOMS: atom_id res chain seq x y z
N MET A 1 19.97 -18.52 -9.91
CA MET A 1 19.71 -17.45 -8.93
C MET A 1 18.26 -17.04 -9.12
N ILE A 2 17.37 -17.39 -8.18
CA ILE A 2 15.98 -16.93 -8.24
C ILE A 2 16.01 -15.52 -7.66
N SER A 3 15.86 -14.51 -8.52
CA SER A 3 15.70 -13.14 -8.06
C SER A 3 14.41 -13.08 -7.26
N ALA A 4 14.46 -12.67 -5.99
CA ALA A 4 13.24 -12.38 -5.24
C ALA A 4 12.51 -11.26 -6.00
N GLN A 5 11.33 -11.56 -6.53
CA GLN A 5 10.47 -10.53 -7.09
C GLN A 5 10.00 -9.64 -5.93
N LYS A 6 10.07 -8.32 -6.09
CA LYS A 6 9.51 -7.38 -5.11
C LYS A 6 8.00 -7.66 -5.04
N GLY A 7 7.49 -7.98 -3.85
CA GLY A 7 6.05 -8.03 -3.58
C GLY A 7 5.47 -6.63 -3.36
N PHE A 8 4.15 -6.53 -3.16
CA PHE A 8 3.54 -5.28 -2.75
C PHE A 8 3.75 -5.03 -1.26
N ASP A 9 3.74 -3.77 -0.84
CA ASP A 9 3.76 -3.43 0.59
C ASP A 9 2.44 -3.86 1.28
N GLY A 10 1.37 -4.03 0.48
CA GLY A 10 0.14 -4.68 0.89
C GLY A 10 -0.90 -4.75 -0.23
N LEU A 11 -1.95 -5.55 -0.01
CA LEU A 11 -3.08 -5.73 -0.91
C LEU A 11 -4.37 -5.88 -0.12
N GLU A 12 -5.40 -5.12 -0.50
CA GLU A 12 -6.75 -5.22 0.08
C GLU A 12 -7.77 -5.57 -1.00
N LEU A 13 -8.56 -6.62 -0.75
CA LEU A 13 -9.70 -6.98 -1.60
C LEU A 13 -10.98 -6.45 -0.98
N LEU A 14 -11.62 -5.52 -1.68
CA LEU A 14 -12.95 -5.03 -1.35
C LEU A 14 -13.97 -6.02 -1.88
N VAL A 15 -14.70 -6.69 -0.98
CA VAL A 15 -15.73 -7.67 -1.33
C VAL A 15 -17.11 -7.04 -1.14
N ASP A 16 -17.99 -7.23 -2.11
CA ASP A 16 -19.42 -6.98 -1.94
C ASP A 16 -20.03 -8.12 -1.09
N THR A 17 -20.57 -7.79 0.08
CA THR A 17 -21.07 -8.80 1.02
C THR A 17 -22.37 -9.46 0.56
N ALA A 18 -23.12 -8.85 -0.35
CA ALA A 18 -24.36 -9.40 -0.86
C ALA A 18 -24.10 -10.37 -2.03
N SER A 19 -23.16 -10.04 -2.91
CA SER A 19 -22.86 -10.85 -4.11
C SER A 19 -21.60 -11.71 -4.00
N GLY A 20 -20.76 -11.51 -2.98
CA GLY A 20 -19.46 -12.17 -2.83
C GLY A 20 -18.41 -11.74 -3.87
N LYS A 21 -18.70 -10.71 -4.67
CA LYS A 21 -17.84 -10.29 -5.79
C LYS A 21 -16.82 -9.25 -5.35
N ILE A 22 -15.64 -9.26 -5.97
CA ILE A 22 -14.65 -8.21 -5.77
C ILE A 22 -15.15 -6.91 -6.41
N LYS A 23 -15.22 -5.82 -5.63
CA LYS A 23 -15.55 -4.46 -6.12
C LYS A 23 -14.32 -3.55 -6.23
N GLY A 24 -13.17 -4.00 -5.75
CA GLY A 24 -11.92 -3.26 -5.78
C GLY A 24 -10.76 -4.10 -5.28
N ALA A 25 -9.60 -3.94 -5.88
CA ALA A 25 -8.32 -4.38 -5.34
C ALA A 25 -7.46 -3.15 -5.09
N VAL A 26 -7.16 -2.86 -3.82
CA VAL A 26 -6.35 -1.71 -3.43
C VAL A 26 -4.92 -2.18 -3.19
N ILE A 27 -4.02 -1.79 -4.07
CA ILE A 27 -2.59 -2.09 -4.01
C ILE A 27 -1.90 -1.01 -3.20
N PHE A 28 -1.11 -1.40 -2.21
CA PHE A 28 -0.46 -0.48 -1.28
C PHE A 28 1.02 -0.31 -1.65
N GLU A 29 1.46 0.94 -1.67
CA GLU A 29 2.87 1.31 -1.71
C GLU A 29 3.16 2.27 -0.54
N ASP A 30 3.93 1.77 0.42
CA ASP A 30 4.27 2.45 1.66
C ASP A 30 5.75 2.80 1.68
N LYS A 31 6.08 4.08 1.85
CA LYS A 31 7.48 4.54 1.82
C LYS A 31 7.83 5.37 3.05
N ALA A 32 8.93 4.97 3.68
CA ALA A 32 9.64 5.73 4.69
C ALA A 32 10.83 6.43 4.02
N THR A 33 10.83 7.77 3.98
CA THR A 33 11.83 8.55 3.24
C THR A 33 11.93 9.98 3.76
N ASP A 34 13.12 10.58 3.57
CA ASP A 34 13.39 12.00 3.83
C ASP A 34 13.12 12.87 2.59
N ASP A 35 12.98 12.26 1.41
CA ASP A 35 12.64 12.95 0.16
C ASP A 35 11.36 12.36 -0.47
N PRO A 36 10.18 12.75 0.05
CA PRO A 36 8.93 12.12 -0.32
C PRO A 36 8.51 12.41 -1.76
N ARG A 37 8.77 13.62 -2.28
CA ARG A 37 8.36 13.99 -3.64
C ARG A 37 9.14 13.23 -4.69
N THR A 38 10.46 13.15 -4.54
CA THR A 38 11.34 12.38 -5.44
C THR A 38 11.02 10.88 -5.33
N THR A 39 10.79 10.38 -4.12
CA THR A 39 10.42 8.97 -3.90
C THR A 39 9.12 8.60 -4.61
N ILE A 40 8.08 9.42 -4.50
CA ILE A 40 6.84 9.21 -5.24
C ILE A 40 7.11 9.22 -6.74
N ARG A 41 7.86 10.22 -7.24
CA ARG A 41 8.10 10.39 -8.67
C ARG A 41 8.86 9.25 -9.31
N ASP A 42 9.97 8.89 -8.69
CA ASP A 42 11.00 8.12 -9.34
C ASP A 42 10.94 6.64 -8.94
N LYS A 43 10.11 6.30 -7.93
CA LYS A 43 9.95 4.91 -7.47
C LYS A 43 8.49 4.46 -7.53
N VAL A 44 7.58 5.19 -6.87
CA VAL A 44 6.19 4.73 -6.71
C VAL A 44 5.38 4.85 -8.01
N TRP A 45 5.52 5.96 -8.73
CA TRP A 45 4.80 6.13 -10.00
C TRP A 45 5.20 5.13 -11.08
N PRO A 46 6.49 4.85 -11.33
CA PRO A 46 6.90 3.79 -12.23
C PRO A 46 6.28 2.43 -11.88
N GLU A 47 6.22 2.07 -10.61
CA GLU A 47 5.61 0.80 -10.16
C GLU A 47 4.10 0.75 -10.43
N SER A 48 3.39 1.85 -10.14
CA SER A 48 1.96 1.97 -10.45
C SER A 48 1.70 1.91 -11.96
N ALA A 49 2.54 2.58 -12.77
CA ALA A 49 2.43 2.57 -14.22
C ALA A 49 2.71 1.17 -14.81
N ALA A 50 3.71 0.46 -14.28
CA ALA A 50 4.02 -0.92 -14.68
C ALA A 50 2.85 -1.87 -14.41
N LEU A 51 2.13 -1.67 -13.29
CA LEU A 51 0.91 -2.42 -12.98
C LEU A 51 -0.24 -2.10 -13.95
N GLU A 52 -0.44 -0.83 -14.32
CA GLU A 52 -1.43 -0.44 -15.34
C GLU A 52 -1.10 -1.03 -16.73
N LEU A 53 0.19 -1.24 -17.04
CA LEU A 53 0.66 -1.88 -18.28
C LEU A 53 0.64 -3.42 -18.23
N GLY A 54 0.30 -4.02 -17.09
CA GLY A 54 0.24 -5.46 -16.90
C GLY A 54 1.61 -6.15 -16.67
N GLU A 55 2.67 -5.39 -16.40
CA GLU A 55 4.04 -5.93 -16.29
C GLU A 55 4.28 -6.74 -15.01
N SER A 56 3.38 -6.67 -14.03
CA SER A 56 3.49 -7.35 -12.72
C SER A 56 2.24 -8.16 -12.36
N GLU A 57 1.48 -8.59 -13.37
CA GLU A 57 0.24 -9.37 -13.15
C GLU A 57 0.48 -10.70 -12.47
N ASN A 58 1.58 -11.39 -12.77
CA ASN A 58 1.92 -12.65 -12.12
C ASN A 58 2.09 -12.49 -10.59
N VAL A 59 2.65 -11.37 -10.15
CA VAL A 59 2.80 -11.05 -8.72
C VAL A 59 1.43 -10.74 -8.13
N LEU A 60 0.62 -9.92 -8.81
CA LEU A 60 -0.74 -9.60 -8.40
C LEU A 60 -1.63 -10.84 -8.25
N VAL A 61 -1.61 -11.75 -9.21
CA VAL A 61 -2.36 -13.02 -9.15
C VAL A 61 -1.90 -13.86 -7.96
N SER A 62 -0.59 -13.98 -7.74
CA SER A 62 -0.04 -14.75 -6.61
C SER A 62 -0.52 -14.20 -5.26
N GLU A 63 -0.52 -12.88 -5.08
CA GLU A 63 -0.98 -12.23 -3.85
C GLU A 63 -2.51 -12.38 -3.66
N VAL A 64 -3.30 -12.22 -4.73
CA VAL A 64 -4.75 -12.44 -4.69
C VAL A 64 -5.08 -13.88 -4.30
N VAL A 65 -4.41 -14.87 -4.90
CA VAL A 65 -4.58 -16.29 -4.56
C VAL A 65 -4.22 -16.55 -3.10
N GLY A 66 -3.10 -15.98 -2.63
CA GLY A 66 -2.66 -16.09 -1.24
C GLY A 66 -3.69 -15.56 -0.24
N LEU A 67 -4.27 -14.39 -0.51
CA LEU A 67 -5.34 -13.83 0.31
C LEU A 67 -6.60 -14.70 0.30
N LEU A 68 -7.04 -15.13 -0.89
CA LEU A 68 -8.28 -15.90 -1.06
C LEU A 68 -8.18 -17.33 -0.51
N ALA A 69 -6.98 -17.88 -0.33
CA ALA A 69 -6.78 -19.16 0.35
C ALA A 69 -7.35 -19.16 1.80
N THR A 70 -7.46 -17.99 2.42
CA THR A 70 -8.07 -17.82 3.75
C THR A 70 -9.59 -17.58 3.70
N ARG A 71 -10.16 -17.46 2.50
CA ARG A 71 -11.55 -17.08 2.23
C ARG A 71 -12.19 -18.02 1.20
N PRO A 72 -12.44 -19.30 1.56
CA PRO A 72 -13.00 -20.31 0.65
C PRO A 72 -14.44 -20.01 0.22
N ASP A 73 -15.09 -19.02 0.84
CA ASP A 73 -16.41 -18.52 0.47
C ASP A 73 -16.40 -17.64 -0.80
N ILE A 74 -15.22 -17.24 -1.28
CA ILE A 74 -15.05 -16.39 -2.46
C ILE A 74 -14.50 -17.24 -3.62
N ASP A 75 -15.11 -17.10 -4.79
CA ASP A 75 -14.62 -17.72 -6.03
C ASP A 75 -13.30 -17.05 -6.45
N SER A 76 -12.20 -17.81 -6.35
CA SER A 76 -10.85 -17.32 -6.65
C SER A 76 -10.67 -16.96 -8.12
N ASP A 77 -11.24 -17.76 -9.04
CA ASP A 77 -11.03 -17.57 -10.47
C ASP A 77 -11.78 -16.32 -10.93
N ALA A 78 -13.03 -16.17 -10.49
CA ALA A 78 -13.82 -14.97 -10.76
C ALA A 78 -13.21 -13.71 -10.12
N ALA A 79 -12.60 -13.83 -8.93
CA ALA A 79 -11.91 -12.73 -8.28
C ALA A 79 -10.66 -12.29 -9.06
N ILE A 80 -9.83 -13.24 -9.49
CA ILE A 80 -8.63 -12.98 -10.29
C ILE A 80 -9.01 -12.32 -11.62
N GLU A 81 -9.99 -12.89 -12.32
CA GLU A 81 -10.50 -12.33 -13.58
C GLU A 81 -10.91 -10.86 -13.40
N ARG A 82 -11.68 -10.58 -12.35
CA ARG A 82 -12.16 -9.23 -12.05
C ARG A 82 -11.01 -8.27 -11.73
N VAL A 83 -10.04 -8.68 -10.93
CA VAL A 83 -8.86 -7.86 -10.60
C VAL A 83 -8.02 -7.56 -11.83
N LEU A 84 -7.90 -8.52 -12.76
CA LEU A 84 -7.12 -8.33 -13.97
C LEU A 84 -7.84 -7.49 -15.03
N TRP A 85 -9.14 -7.69 -15.23
CA TRP A 85 -9.83 -7.21 -16.44
C TRP A 85 -10.89 -6.12 -16.21
N ASP A 86 -11.48 -6.01 -15.02
CA ASP A 86 -12.66 -5.15 -14.79
C ASP A 86 -12.34 -3.73 -14.29
N ASP A 87 -11.11 -3.26 -14.50
CA ASP A 87 -10.63 -1.93 -14.07
C ASP A 87 -10.87 -1.63 -12.56
N VAL A 88 -10.89 -2.68 -11.74
CA VAL A 88 -11.16 -2.56 -10.28
C VAL A 88 -9.91 -2.26 -9.47
N ARG A 89 -8.75 -2.08 -10.13
CA ARG A 89 -7.46 -1.79 -9.50
C ARG A 89 -7.45 -0.35 -8.97
N ARG A 90 -7.06 -0.21 -7.71
CA ARG A 90 -6.93 1.05 -6.97
C ARG A 90 -5.56 1.07 -6.33
N TYR A 91 -5.05 2.27 -6.09
CA TYR A 91 -3.72 2.47 -5.53
C TYR A 91 -3.83 3.30 -4.26
N ARG A 92 -3.17 2.82 -3.21
CA ARG A 92 -2.94 3.57 -1.98
C ARG A 92 -1.46 3.84 -1.85
N ILE A 93 -1.10 5.11 -1.80
CA ILE A 93 0.26 5.53 -1.46
C ILE A 93 0.25 6.09 -0.05
N SER A 94 1.07 5.51 0.84
CA SER A 94 1.34 6.08 2.16
C SER A 94 2.80 6.48 2.26
N ILE A 95 3.09 7.70 2.70
CA ILE A 95 4.47 8.20 2.76
C ILE A 95 4.73 9.05 3.99
N THR A 96 5.92 8.93 4.55
CA THR A 96 6.36 9.81 5.64
C THR A 96 6.69 11.19 5.12
N VAL A 97 6.29 12.23 5.85
CA VAL A 97 6.54 13.63 5.49
C VAL A 97 7.05 14.43 6.68
N GLY A 98 7.87 15.45 6.40
CA GLY A 98 8.15 16.54 7.33
C GLY A 98 7.22 17.74 7.11
N ASP A 99 7.56 18.89 7.70
CA ASP A 99 6.71 20.09 7.72
C ASP A 99 6.35 20.63 6.33
N THR A 100 7.24 20.46 5.34
CA THR A 100 7.04 20.90 3.95
C THR A 100 5.72 20.39 3.34
N HIS A 101 5.28 19.19 3.74
CA HIS A 101 4.06 18.57 3.23
C HIS A 101 3.01 18.31 4.32
N ALA A 102 3.14 18.93 5.50
CA ALA A 102 2.17 18.79 6.60
C ALA A 102 0.87 19.59 6.37
N SER A 103 0.88 20.58 5.47
CA SER A 103 -0.30 21.37 5.09
C SER A 103 -1.07 20.74 3.92
N GLU A 104 -2.33 21.13 3.74
CA GLU A 104 -3.12 20.69 2.59
C GLU A 104 -2.47 21.08 1.25
N GLN A 105 -2.00 22.33 1.13
CA GLN A 105 -1.32 22.80 -0.08
C GLN A 105 -0.01 22.02 -0.31
N GLY A 106 0.71 21.69 0.76
CA GLY A 106 1.89 20.83 0.71
C GLY A 106 1.56 19.45 0.17
N ARG A 107 0.52 18.78 0.69
CA ARG A 107 0.05 17.48 0.20
C ARG A 107 -0.41 17.53 -1.25
N ARG A 108 -1.14 18.57 -1.66
CA ARG A 108 -1.55 18.74 -3.07
C ARG A 108 -0.34 18.75 -4.01
N ARG A 109 0.72 19.49 -3.66
CA ARG A 109 1.96 19.50 -4.44
C ARG A 109 2.73 18.18 -4.38
N LEU A 110 2.66 17.47 -3.26
CA LEU A 110 3.35 16.20 -3.06
C LEU A 110 2.85 15.13 -4.04
N PHE A 111 1.53 15.06 -4.23
CA PHE A 111 0.86 14.08 -5.08
C PHE A 111 0.43 14.63 -6.45
N ASP A 112 0.96 15.78 -6.85
CA ASP A 112 0.67 16.39 -8.14
C ASP A 112 1.05 15.44 -9.29
N GLY A 113 0.12 15.19 -10.22
CA GLY A 113 0.26 14.22 -11.32
C GLY A 113 -0.13 12.78 -10.99
N TYR A 114 -0.72 12.50 -9.82
CA TYR A 114 -1.15 11.13 -9.50
C TYR A 114 -2.23 10.60 -10.45
N ASP A 115 -3.12 11.46 -10.94
CA ASP A 115 -4.14 11.14 -11.94
C ASP A 115 -3.58 10.78 -13.32
N THR A 116 -2.36 11.20 -13.65
CA THR A 116 -1.72 10.82 -14.92
C THR A 116 -1.10 9.43 -14.87
N VAL A 117 -0.88 8.89 -13.67
CA VAL A 117 -0.23 7.58 -13.46
C VAL A 117 -1.26 6.48 -13.24
N ALA A 118 -2.25 6.73 -12.40
CA ALA A 118 -3.41 5.86 -12.24
C ALA A 118 -4.63 6.65 -12.69
N SER A 119 -5.02 6.50 -13.96
CA SER A 119 -6.08 7.32 -14.57
C SER A 119 -7.50 6.95 -14.08
N GLY A 120 -8.53 7.62 -14.58
CA GLY A 120 -9.92 7.37 -14.21
C GLY A 120 -10.38 8.12 -12.94
N GLU A 121 -11.44 7.63 -12.30
CA GLU A 121 -12.08 8.33 -11.19
C GLU A 121 -11.19 8.47 -9.95
N ALA A 122 -11.45 9.52 -9.15
CA ALA A 122 -10.66 9.84 -7.96
C ALA A 122 -10.61 8.69 -6.93
N HIS A 123 -11.64 7.84 -6.87
CA HIS A 123 -11.68 6.72 -5.94
C HIS A 123 -10.61 5.64 -6.19
N ARG A 124 -9.98 5.65 -7.39
CA ARG A 124 -8.85 4.77 -7.72
C ARG A 124 -7.55 5.20 -7.06
N ARG A 125 -7.48 6.41 -6.51
CA ARG A 125 -6.27 7.03 -5.96
C ARG A 125 -6.49 7.46 -4.52
N ARG A 126 -5.79 6.80 -3.59
CA ARG A 126 -5.78 7.17 -2.18
C ARG A 126 -4.36 7.59 -1.79
N ALA A 127 -4.23 8.80 -1.28
CA ALA A 127 -2.94 9.38 -0.89
C ALA A 127 -2.95 9.70 0.61
N GLU A 128 -2.00 9.13 1.33
CA GLU A 128 -1.87 9.24 2.78
C GLU A 128 -0.48 9.73 3.15
N THR A 129 -0.42 10.50 4.23
CA THR A 129 0.85 11.02 4.75
C THR A 129 0.93 10.77 6.25
N LEU A 130 2.09 10.30 6.69
CA LEU A 130 2.45 10.22 8.10
C LEU A 130 3.43 11.36 8.41
N HIS A 131 2.99 12.38 9.14
CA HIS A 131 3.85 13.51 9.50
C HIS A 131 4.75 13.14 10.69
N VAL A 132 6.04 12.97 10.40
CA VAL A 132 7.08 12.65 11.39
C VAL A 132 8.38 13.34 10.98
N LEU A 133 8.89 14.22 11.85
CA LEU A 133 10.08 15.03 11.55
C LEU A 133 11.38 14.21 11.48
N ASN A 134 11.55 13.27 12.40
CA ASN A 134 12.72 12.38 12.45
C ASN A 134 12.23 10.95 12.64
N LEU A 135 11.93 10.29 11.52
CA LEU A 135 11.35 8.96 11.52
C LEU A 135 12.25 7.93 12.22
N ARG A 136 13.57 8.02 12.02
CA ARG A 136 14.54 7.11 12.62
C ARG A 136 14.52 7.21 14.14
N ALA A 137 14.61 8.43 14.67
CA ALA A 137 14.54 8.65 16.12
C ALA A 137 13.19 8.23 16.69
N TRP A 138 12.09 8.55 16.00
CA TRP A 138 10.75 8.16 16.42
C TRP A 138 10.58 6.64 16.51
N MET A 139 11.03 5.88 15.49
CA MET A 139 10.99 4.42 15.52
C MET A 139 11.86 3.84 16.64
N GLN A 140 13.02 4.45 16.89
CA GLN A 140 13.91 4.03 17.98
C GLN A 140 13.21 4.16 19.34
N THR A 141 12.55 5.29 19.59
CA THR A 141 11.76 5.49 20.82
C THR A 141 10.63 4.47 20.95
N LEU A 142 9.88 4.21 19.88
CA LEU A 142 8.82 3.21 19.89
C LEU A 142 9.36 1.80 20.22
N ALA A 143 10.52 1.44 19.67
CA ALA A 143 11.15 0.16 19.95
C ALA A 143 11.58 0.04 21.42
N GLU A 144 12.16 1.09 21.99
CA GLU A 144 12.55 1.14 23.40
C GLU A 144 11.34 1.00 24.34
N GLU A 145 10.24 1.69 24.03
CA GLU A 145 8.98 1.59 24.79
C GLU A 145 8.38 0.17 24.72
N ALA A 146 8.38 -0.44 23.53
CA ALA A 146 7.88 -1.81 23.35
C ALA A 146 8.71 -2.83 24.15
N ILE A 147 10.04 -2.71 24.14
CA ILE A 147 10.94 -3.56 24.92
C ILE A 147 10.67 -3.40 26.42
N ALA A 148 10.53 -2.16 26.90
CA ALA A 148 10.23 -1.89 28.30
C ALA A 148 8.89 -2.51 28.73
N ALA A 149 7.84 -2.37 27.91
CA ALA A 149 6.53 -2.95 28.18
C ALA A 149 6.57 -4.48 28.29
N ILE A 150 7.31 -5.15 27.40
CA ILE A 150 7.48 -6.62 27.47
C ILE A 150 8.21 -7.01 28.75
N HIS A 151 9.29 -6.32 29.11
CA HIS A 151 10.03 -6.62 30.34
C HIS A 151 9.18 -6.43 31.61
N ASP A 152 8.36 -5.37 31.66
CA ASP A 152 7.49 -5.13 32.80
C ASP A 152 6.34 -6.14 32.88
N GLU A 153 5.83 -6.63 31.75
CA GLU A 153 4.86 -7.73 31.73
C GLU A 153 5.48 -9.03 32.25
N VAL A 154 6.69 -9.38 31.82
CA VAL A 154 7.40 -10.58 32.31
C VAL A 154 7.64 -10.53 33.82
N LYS A 155 8.02 -9.36 34.36
CA LYS A 155 8.23 -9.18 35.82
C LYS A 155 6.98 -9.46 36.66
N LYS A 156 5.76 -9.35 36.11
CA LYS A 156 4.53 -9.68 36.85
C LYS A 156 4.39 -11.18 37.15
N TYR A 157 5.11 -12.02 36.41
CA TYR A 157 5.04 -13.47 36.50
C TYR A 157 6.28 -14.11 37.15
N VAL A 158 7.21 -13.32 37.69
CA VAL A 158 8.44 -13.76 38.37
C VAL A 158 8.44 -13.31 39.83
#